data_AF-A0A3A0G257-F1
#
_entry.id   AF-A0A3A0G257-F1
#
_cell.length_a   1.000
_cell.length_b   1.000
_cell.length_c   1.000
_cell.angle_alpha   90.00
_cell.angle_beta   90.00
_cell.angle_gamma   90.00
#
_symmetry.space_group_name_H-M   'P 1'
#
loop_
_entity.id
_entity.type
_entity.pdbx_description
1 polymer ?
#
loop_
_entity_poly.entity_id
_entity_poly.type
_entity_poly.pdbx_seq_one_letter_code
_entity_poly.pdbx_strand_id
1 'polypeptide(L)'
;MRRIALIAVAGCLVAAGCSSTAEAPEGTSGDTAPPAAVEPTAEMAAPTAEMAVEPTADAAPAMAKVSANDATEEELIAAFTAAGIDNAEQWADEVVEYRPYAADDPNFTVLREELAKYNPAPGVIDQIVAVLEP
;
A
#
# COMPACT_ATOMS: atom_id res chain seq x y z
N MET A 1 11.64 14.57 28.21
CA MET A 1 12.99 15.19 28.20
C MET A 1 13.42 15.27 26.75
N ARG A 2 13.53 16.48 26.19
CA ARG A 2 13.87 16.70 24.77
C ARG A 2 15.36 16.45 24.56
N ARG A 3 15.73 15.45 23.76
CA ARG A 3 17.11 15.28 23.30
C ARG A 3 17.19 15.76 21.85
N ILE A 4 17.67 17.00 21.71
CA ILE A 4 18.12 17.59 20.45
C ILE A 4 19.44 16.89 20.12
N ALA A 5 19.47 16.08 19.07
CA ALA A 5 20.70 15.51 18.54
C ALA A 5 20.99 16.16 17.18
N LEU A 6 21.99 17.06 17.18
CA LEU A 6 22.69 17.53 15.99
C LEU A 6 23.33 16.33 15.30
N ILE A 7 22.91 15.99 14.09
CA ILE A 7 23.65 15.08 13.21
C ILE A 7 24.50 15.94 12.27
N ALA A 8 25.79 15.96 12.55
CA ALA A 8 26.81 16.53 11.69
C ALA A 8 26.96 15.65 10.43
N VAL A 9 26.69 16.24 9.28
CA VAL A 9 26.94 15.64 7.96
C VAL A 9 28.44 15.53 7.75
N ALA A 10 28.96 14.31 7.81
CA ALA A 10 30.32 13.98 7.37
C ALA A 10 30.22 13.08 6.13
N GLY A 11 30.24 13.71 4.96
CA GLY A 11 30.36 13.04 3.68
C GLY A 11 31.81 12.67 3.36
N CYS A 12 32.04 11.42 2.93
CA CYS A 12 33.21 10.98 2.17
C CYS A 12 32.78 9.72 1.39
N LEU A 13 32.41 9.85 0.10
CA LEU A 13 33.24 9.65 -1.10
C LEU A 13 33.71 8.20 -1.29
N VAL A 14 33.27 7.54 -2.38
CA VAL A 14 34.13 6.93 -3.43
C VAL A 14 33.23 6.51 -4.61
N ALA A 15 33.65 6.92 -5.81
CA ALA A 15 33.08 6.56 -7.11
C ALA A 15 33.76 5.34 -7.73
N ALA A 16 32.99 4.50 -8.41
CA ALA A 16 33.35 3.60 -9.52
C ALA A 16 32.03 3.02 -10.07
N GLY A 17 31.66 2.98 -11.35
CA GLY A 17 32.37 3.15 -12.60
C GLY A 17 31.89 2.04 -13.57
N CYS A 18 31.30 2.45 -14.71
CA CYS A 18 31.02 1.65 -15.94
C CYS A 18 29.87 0.62 -15.87
N SER A 19 28.96 0.44 -16.85
CA SER A 19 29.05 0.68 -18.30
C SER A 19 27.68 0.97 -18.93
N SER A 20 27.74 1.74 -20.01
CA SER A 20 26.68 2.15 -20.92
C SER A 20 25.95 1.02 -21.65
N THR A 21 24.67 1.22 -21.93
CA THR A 21 24.04 0.79 -23.19
C THR A 21 22.96 1.78 -23.56
N ALA A 22 23.17 2.40 -24.72
CA ALA A 22 22.23 3.28 -25.39
C ALA A 22 21.55 2.46 -26.49
N GLU A 23 20.22 2.45 -26.49
CA GLU A 23 19.42 2.14 -27.67
C GLU A 23 18.12 2.95 -27.60
N ALA A 24 18.04 3.95 -28.47
CA ALA A 24 16.81 4.40 -29.14
C ALA A 24 17.05 4.07 -30.62
N PRO A 25 16.03 3.79 -31.48
CA PRO A 25 14.90 4.72 -31.67
C PRO A 25 13.57 4.06 -32.13
N GLU A 26 12.62 4.92 -32.53
CA GLU A 26 11.48 4.69 -33.45
C GLU A 26 10.25 4.00 -32.81
N GLY A 27 9.03 4.53 -32.85
CA GLY A 27 8.37 5.32 -33.89
C GLY A 27 7.33 4.44 -34.58
N THR A 28 6.06 4.51 -34.17
CA THR A 28 4.92 4.12 -35.02
C THR A 28 3.61 4.68 -34.50
N SER A 29 3.05 5.58 -35.29
CA SER A 29 1.66 6.03 -35.27
C SER A 29 0.81 5.15 -36.18
N GLY A 30 -0.46 4.99 -35.84
CA GLY A 30 -1.54 4.47 -36.69
C GLY A 30 -2.71 4.10 -35.78
N ASP A 31 -3.68 4.97 -35.50
CA ASP A 31 -4.71 5.52 -36.39
C ASP A 31 -5.36 4.45 -37.28
N THR A 32 -6.50 3.93 -36.82
CA THR A 32 -7.59 3.44 -37.66
C THR A 32 -8.88 3.49 -36.85
N ALA A 33 -9.80 4.36 -37.26
CA ALA A 33 -11.20 4.39 -36.87
C ALA A 33 -12.08 4.34 -38.15
N PRO A 34 -13.43 4.30 -38.07
CA PRO A 34 -14.32 3.17 -38.34
C PRO A 34 -15.13 3.33 -39.66
N PRO A 35 -16.01 2.39 -40.08
CA PRO A 35 -17.45 2.43 -39.73
C PRO A 35 -18.06 0.99 -39.69
N ALA A 36 -19.35 0.66 -39.49
CA ALA A 36 -20.64 1.31 -39.60
C ALA A 36 -21.70 0.49 -38.84
N ALA A 37 -22.87 1.11 -38.65
CA ALA A 37 -24.06 0.64 -37.96
C ALA A 37 -24.76 -0.60 -38.55
N VAL A 38 -25.46 -1.33 -37.66
CA VAL A 38 -26.75 -1.97 -37.93
C VAL A 38 -27.64 -1.89 -36.68
N GLU A 39 -28.74 -1.12 -36.77
CA GLU A 39 -29.96 -1.33 -35.97
C GLU A 39 -30.81 -2.37 -36.71
N PRO A 40 -31.59 -3.23 -36.02
CA PRO A 40 -32.98 -2.86 -35.78
C PRO A 40 -33.62 -3.36 -34.47
N THR A 41 -34.59 -2.57 -34.01
CA THR A 41 -35.94 -2.96 -33.52
C THR A 41 -36.08 -3.92 -32.32
N ALA A 42 -36.38 -3.27 -31.18
CA ALA A 42 -37.37 -3.59 -30.14
C ALA A 42 -37.92 -5.01 -29.98
N GLU A 43 -37.79 -5.56 -28.76
CA GLU A 43 -38.90 -6.23 -28.08
C GLU A 43 -38.80 -6.05 -26.56
N MET A 44 -39.89 -5.55 -25.96
CA MET A 44 -40.08 -5.42 -24.52
C MET A 44 -40.20 -6.81 -23.88
N ALA A 45 -39.29 -7.14 -22.99
CA ALA A 45 -39.52 -8.12 -21.94
C ALA A 45 -38.95 -7.57 -20.64
N ALA A 46 -39.82 -7.20 -19.72
CA ALA A 46 -39.45 -6.82 -18.36
C ALA A 46 -38.99 -8.07 -17.60
N PRO A 47 -37.76 -8.13 -17.08
CA PRO A 47 -37.45 -9.04 -16.01
C PRO A 47 -37.88 -8.38 -14.69
N THR A 48 -38.79 -9.06 -14.01
CA THR A 48 -39.01 -9.07 -12.57
C THR A 48 -37.80 -8.55 -11.79
N ALA A 49 -38.04 -7.59 -10.89
CA ALA A 49 -37.08 -7.16 -9.89
C ALA A 49 -36.67 -8.35 -9.03
N GLU A 50 -35.59 -9.01 -9.44
CA GLU A 50 -34.86 -9.95 -8.63
C GLU A 50 -34.21 -9.10 -7.54
N MET A 51 -34.65 -9.31 -6.29
CA MET A 51 -34.04 -8.68 -5.14
C MET A 51 -32.55 -9.00 -5.20
N ALA A 52 -31.74 -7.97 -5.46
CA ALA A 52 -30.32 -8.01 -5.26
C ALA A 52 -30.11 -8.32 -3.78
N VAL A 53 -29.87 -9.59 -3.49
CA VAL A 53 -29.21 -10.01 -2.25
C VAL A 53 -27.86 -9.32 -2.29
N GLU A 54 -27.73 -8.25 -1.51
CA GLU A 54 -26.45 -7.62 -1.26
C GLU A 54 -25.46 -8.73 -0.87
N PRO A 55 -24.29 -8.83 -1.50
CA PRO A 55 -23.28 -9.75 -1.03
C PRO A 55 -22.98 -9.33 0.40
N THR A 56 -23.45 -10.12 1.36
CA THR A 56 -22.94 -10.04 2.73
C THR A 56 -21.47 -10.33 2.59
N ALA A 57 -20.66 -9.28 2.68
CA ALA A 57 -19.21 -9.38 2.68
C ALA A 57 -18.87 -10.43 3.73
N ASP A 58 -18.37 -11.57 3.27
CA ASP A 58 -17.83 -12.62 4.10
C ASP A 58 -16.72 -11.95 4.91
N ALA A 59 -17.05 -11.62 6.16
CA ALA A 59 -16.10 -10.97 7.06
C ALA A 59 -15.02 -12.02 7.31
N ALA A 60 -13.91 -11.88 6.59
CA ALA A 60 -12.72 -12.68 6.80
C ALA A 60 -12.46 -12.76 8.31
N PRO A 61 -12.09 -13.94 8.83
CA PRO A 61 -11.88 -14.11 10.26
C PRO A 61 -10.90 -13.02 10.74
N ALA A 62 -11.35 -12.21 11.70
CA ALA A 62 -10.55 -11.14 12.25
C ALA A 62 -9.28 -11.76 12.84
N MET A 63 -8.16 -11.57 12.14
CA MET A 63 -6.86 -11.96 12.67
C MET A 63 -6.60 -11.16 13.94
N ALA A 64 -6.00 -11.80 14.94
CA ALA A 64 -5.56 -11.11 16.14
C ALA A 64 -4.57 -10.02 15.72
N LYS A 65 -4.84 -8.79 16.15
CA LYS A 65 -3.97 -7.63 15.89
C LYS A 65 -2.80 -7.63 16.86
N VAL A 66 -1.72 -6.94 16.48
CA VAL A 66 -0.52 -6.74 17.28
C VAL A 66 -0.44 -5.27 17.70
N SER A 67 -0.09 -5.02 18.96
CA SER A 67 0.05 -3.65 19.49
C SER A 67 1.19 -2.92 18.79
N ALA A 68 0.87 -1.82 18.12
CA ALA A 68 1.85 -0.95 17.48
C ALA A 68 2.69 -0.19 18.50
N ASN A 69 2.22 0.01 19.73
CA ASN A 69 2.96 0.70 20.78
C ASN A 69 3.88 -0.22 21.60
N ASP A 70 3.47 -1.46 21.85
CA ASP A 70 4.14 -2.34 22.83
C ASP A 70 4.85 -3.55 22.22
N ALA A 71 4.46 -4.02 21.04
CA ALA A 71 5.07 -5.19 20.42
C ALA A 71 6.56 -4.95 20.13
N THR A 72 7.38 -5.99 20.19
CA THR A 72 8.77 -5.89 19.72
C THR A 72 8.81 -5.76 18.20
N GLU A 73 9.94 -5.31 17.67
CA GLU A 73 10.15 -5.26 16.22
C GLU A 73 10.00 -6.65 15.58
N GLU A 74 10.52 -7.70 16.23
CA GLU A 74 10.40 -9.08 15.74
C GLU A 74 8.94 -9.57 15.71
N GLU A 75 8.11 -9.16 16.68
CA GLU A 75 6.68 -9.46 16.70
C GLU A 75 5.94 -8.77 15.53
N LEU A 76 6.31 -7.52 15.24
CA LEU A 76 5.79 -6.79 14.07
C LEU A 76 6.21 -7.44 12.75
N ILE A 77 7.49 -7.82 12.62
CA ILE A 77 8.02 -8.52 11.44
C ILE A 77 7.26 -9.82 11.21
N ALA A 78 7.03 -10.60 12.27
CA ALA A 78 6.29 -11.86 12.19
C ALA A 78 4.84 -11.63 11.74
N ALA A 79 4.17 -10.60 12.28
CA ALA A 79 2.80 -10.24 11.89
C ALA A 79 2.72 -9.79 10.43
N PHE A 80 3.64 -8.93 9.98
CA PHE A 80 3.68 -8.44 8.60
C PHE A 80 4.00 -9.55 7.60
N THR A 81 4.93 -10.44 7.95
CA THR A 81 5.24 -11.63 7.14
C THR A 81 4.04 -12.58 7.05
N ALA A 82 3.35 -12.82 8.16
CA ALA A 82 2.14 -13.65 8.18
C ALA A 82 0.99 -13.03 7.37
N ALA A 83 0.93 -11.71 7.28
CA ALA A 83 -0.02 -10.98 6.45
C ALA A 83 0.37 -10.94 4.96
N GLY A 84 1.55 -11.42 4.59
CA GLY A 84 2.06 -11.40 3.22
C GLY A 84 2.52 -10.02 2.76
N ILE A 85 2.95 -9.15 3.69
CA ILE A 85 3.47 -7.82 3.38
C ILE A 85 4.96 -7.95 3.01
N ASP A 86 5.30 -7.52 1.79
CA ASP A 86 6.70 -7.42 1.36
C ASP A 86 7.47 -6.35 2.16
N ASN A 87 8.78 -6.55 2.34
CA ASN A 87 9.67 -5.67 3.13
C ASN A 87 9.23 -5.50 4.60
N ALA A 88 8.72 -6.58 5.22
CA ALA A 88 8.25 -6.60 6.61
C ALA A 88 9.23 -5.97 7.62
N GLU A 89 10.53 -6.24 7.49
CA GLU A 89 11.58 -5.65 8.35
C GLU A 89 11.60 -4.12 8.26
N GLN A 90 11.61 -3.57 7.04
CA GLN A 90 11.59 -2.12 6.85
C GLN A 90 10.32 -1.49 7.42
N TRP A 91 9.15 -2.09 7.19
CA TRP A 91 7.91 -1.53 7.72
C TRP A 91 7.80 -1.63 9.24
N ALA A 92 8.38 -2.68 9.85
CA ALA A 92 8.43 -2.80 11.30
C ALA A 92 9.30 -1.70 11.93
N ASP A 93 10.46 -1.40 11.33
CA ASP A 93 11.34 -0.30 11.75
C ASP A 93 10.60 1.05 11.70
N GLU A 94 9.89 1.35 10.61
CA GLU A 94 9.08 2.58 10.52
C GLU A 94 7.99 2.61 11.61
N VAL A 95 7.32 1.49 11.89
CA VAL A 95 6.31 1.44 12.96
C VAL A 95 6.91 1.64 14.34
N VAL A 96 8.15 1.20 14.58
CA VAL A 96 8.85 1.43 15.84
C VAL A 96 9.31 2.89 15.96
N GLU A 97 9.85 3.47 14.89
CA GLU A 97 10.42 4.82 14.86
C GLU A 97 9.37 5.89 15.19
N TYR A 98 8.13 5.72 14.74
CA TYR A 98 7.06 6.72 14.93
C TYR A 98 6.21 6.53 16.19
N ARG A 99 6.59 5.61 17.09
CA ARG A 99 5.93 5.48 18.40
C ARG A 99 6.11 6.74 19.25
N PRO A 100 5.15 7.08 20.14
CA PRO A 100 3.90 6.37 20.38
C PRO A 100 2.76 6.82 19.45
N TYR A 101 1.84 5.89 19.15
CA TYR A 101 0.57 6.14 18.48
C TYR A 101 -0.55 6.46 19.47
N ALA A 102 -1.49 7.29 19.03
CA ALA A 102 -2.63 7.70 19.84
C ALA A 102 -3.64 6.54 19.98
N ALA A 103 -4.03 6.21 21.21
CA ALA A 103 -4.97 5.12 21.49
C ALA A 103 -6.38 5.35 20.90
N ASP A 104 -6.73 6.60 20.61
CA ASP A 104 -7.98 7.02 19.97
C ASP A 104 -7.88 7.17 18.44
N ASP A 105 -6.76 6.78 17.82
CA ASP A 105 -6.56 6.77 16.37
C ASP A 105 -6.36 5.36 15.79
N PRO A 106 -7.44 4.56 15.62
CA PRO A 106 -7.35 3.23 15.02
C PRO A 106 -7.01 3.25 13.52
N ASN A 107 -7.04 4.42 12.87
CA ASN A 107 -6.66 4.56 11.47
C ASN A 107 -5.16 4.84 11.30
N PHE A 108 -4.44 5.09 12.39
CA PHE A 108 -3.01 5.40 12.38
C PHE A 108 -2.65 6.53 11.40
N THR A 109 -3.36 7.65 11.48
CA THR A 109 -3.25 8.78 10.55
C THR A 109 -1.80 9.20 10.34
N VAL A 110 -1.02 9.35 11.42
CA VAL A 110 0.40 9.72 11.37
C VAL A 110 1.24 8.65 10.68
N LEU A 111 1.09 7.36 11.04
CA LEU A 111 1.83 6.29 10.38
C LEU A 111 1.54 6.25 8.88
N ARG A 112 0.28 6.42 8.47
CA ARG A 112 -0.09 6.43 7.05
C ARG A 112 0.60 7.57 6.30
N GLU A 113 0.68 8.76 6.90
CA GLU A 113 1.39 9.91 6.32
C GLU A 113 2.89 9.65 6.19
N GLU A 114 3.51 9.02 7.18
CA GLU A 114 4.94 8.69 7.16
C GLU A 114 5.25 7.59 6.14
N LEU A 115 4.49 6.49 6.13
CA LEU A 115 4.67 5.39 5.18
C LEU A 115 4.44 5.81 3.72
N ALA A 116 3.51 6.74 3.48
CA ALA A 116 3.24 7.25 2.13
C ALA A 116 4.46 7.91 1.47
N LYS A 117 5.43 8.41 2.25
CA LYS A 117 6.66 9.05 1.74
C LYS A 117 7.56 8.07 0.99
N TYR A 118 7.45 6.79 1.29
CA TYR A 118 8.24 5.73 0.64
C TYR A 118 7.56 5.16 -0.62
N ASN A 119 6.41 5.69 -1.01
CA ASN A 119 5.64 5.27 -2.19
C ASN A 119 5.45 3.74 -2.28
N PRO A 120 4.88 3.11 -1.24
CA PRO A 120 4.67 1.67 -1.21
C PRO A 120 3.68 1.23 -2.30
N ALA A 121 3.66 -0.08 -2.61
CA ALA A 121 2.70 -0.63 -3.55
C ALA A 121 1.24 -0.37 -3.10
N PRO A 122 0.28 -0.24 -4.02
CA PRO A 122 -1.12 0.01 -3.67
C PRO A 122 -1.64 -1.02 -2.66
N GLY A 123 -2.28 -0.54 -1.58
CA GLY A 123 -2.87 -1.38 -0.54
C GLY A 123 -1.92 -1.85 0.57
N VAL A 124 -0.59 -1.68 0.44
CA VAL A 124 0.37 -2.11 1.49
C VAL A 124 0.12 -1.37 2.81
N ILE A 125 -0.09 -0.05 2.78
CA ILE A 125 -0.39 0.74 4.00
C ILE A 125 -1.66 0.24 4.68
N ASP A 126 -2.70 -0.10 3.90
CA ASP A 126 -3.95 -0.64 4.45
C ASP A 126 -3.73 -2.02 5.08
N GLN A 127 -2.89 -2.85 4.47
CA GLN A 127 -2.55 -4.17 4.99
C GLN A 127 -1.74 -4.09 6.29
N ILE A 128 -0.79 -3.13 6.38
CA ILE A 128 -0.06 -2.83 7.62
C ILE A 128 -1.04 -2.40 8.72
N VAL A 129 -1.91 -1.42 8.45
CA VAL A 129 -2.88 -0.92 9.44
C VAL A 129 -3.89 -2.01 9.84
N ALA A 130 -4.25 -2.91 8.94
CA ALA A 130 -5.20 -3.99 9.22
C ALA A 130 -4.73 -4.96 10.32
N VAL A 131 -3.41 -5.12 10.49
CA VAL A 131 -2.84 -6.04 11.50
C VAL A 131 -2.41 -5.34 12.78
N LEU A 132 -2.54 -4.02 12.86
CA LEU A 132 -2.13 -3.23 14.01
C LEU A 132 -3.33 -2.79 14.86
N GLU A 133 -3.07 -2.64 16.15
CA GLU A 133 -3.87 -1.90 17.10
C GLU A 133 -3.00 -0.85 17.83
N PRO A 134 -3.53 0.35 18.15
CA PRO A 134 -2.75 1.36 18.86
C PRO A 134 -2.23 0.87 20.21
#